data_AF-A0ABD2PSZ8-F1
#
_entry.id   AF-A0ABD2PSZ8-F1
#
_cell.length_a   1.000
_cell.length_b   1.000
_cell.length_c   1.000
_cell.angle_alpha   90.00
_cell.angle_beta   90.00
_cell.angle_gamma   90.00
#
_symmetry.space_group_name_H-M   'P 1'
#
loop_
_entity.id
_entity.type
_entity.pdbx_description
1 polymer ?
#
loop_
_entity_poly.entity_id
_entity_poly.type
_entity_poly.pdbx_seq_one_letter_code
_entity_poly.pdbx_strand_id
1 'polypeptide(L)'
;VRDVCEAHSDFIMCPKCKGCNFWTLGESCLRMRMSRMLDHYGTVIFSIFICLWCTVFMEMWKRQQYRLAYRWDVHELLKFEEPPRPEFITLIGKKYPPKKERIPNESPEPDIPFWKRKMPVYIFSLFVIFGGVALCLGCVIGIMFFKIHFAYIFRSSNDALLSQYGNLIASLLGTLISIVFLQILSILYRGISIFLTNLELHRTQTEYDAALTLKLSMLQFCNYYSVVFYAAFVQGPTAAVPGDPGNLTIQQYGCDAGDCLFELFPQMAVILVVKQISGSLVEAILPFVFSIMNRISFFNSGENIERRAIEKELKKERKLRKQEKKLAEQSGATAAAKDQIGELVEQHNNERRWRTTLAMCKANLALYTPKYQAFIQEYLEMSKFISHFK
;
A
#
# COMPACT_ATOMS: atom_id res chain seq x y z
N VAL A 1 -27.62 34.96 -3.29
CA VAL A 1 -26.79 35.30 -4.49
C VAL A 1 -27.07 36.73 -4.93
N ARG A 2 -28.29 37.09 -5.39
CA ARG A 2 -28.61 38.48 -5.77
C ARG A 2 -28.29 39.48 -4.64
N ASP A 3 -28.66 39.16 -3.41
CA ASP A 3 -28.37 40.07 -2.27
C ASP A 3 -26.87 40.28 -2.06
N VAL A 4 -26.05 39.24 -2.22
CA VAL A 4 -24.59 39.25 -1.99
C VAL A 4 -23.82 39.86 -3.16
N CYS A 5 -24.26 39.60 -4.40
CA CYS A 5 -23.56 39.97 -5.62
C CYS A 5 -24.03 41.31 -6.21
N GLU A 6 -25.26 41.74 -5.93
CA GLU A 6 -25.87 42.93 -6.54
C GLU A 6 -26.29 43.95 -5.46
N ALA A 7 -27.13 43.56 -4.49
CA ALA A 7 -27.73 44.52 -3.57
C ALA A 7 -26.78 45.02 -2.45
N HIS A 8 -25.85 44.17 -2.03
CA HIS A 8 -24.96 44.42 -0.90
C HIS A 8 -23.49 44.16 -1.24
N SER A 9 -23.10 44.30 -2.52
CA SER A 9 -21.70 44.15 -2.94
C SER A 9 -20.74 45.05 -2.16
N ASP A 10 -21.21 46.25 -1.83
CA ASP A 10 -20.40 47.32 -1.24
C ASP A 10 -20.39 47.28 0.30
N PHE A 11 -21.04 46.29 0.92
CA PHE A 11 -21.02 46.13 2.37
C PHE A 11 -19.61 45.78 2.85
N ILE A 12 -19.08 46.60 3.75
CA ILE A 12 -17.75 46.44 4.35
C ILE A 12 -17.84 45.45 5.51
N MET A 13 -17.02 44.40 5.43
CA MET A 13 -16.95 43.34 6.43
C MET A 13 -15.75 43.51 7.35
N CYS A 14 -15.89 43.02 8.59
CA CYS A 14 -14.83 43.09 9.59
C CYS A 14 -13.56 42.33 9.14
N PRO A 15 -12.36 42.84 9.49
CA PRO A 15 -11.12 42.17 9.18
C PRO A 15 -10.99 40.85 9.95
N LYS A 16 -10.48 39.82 9.28
CA LYS A 16 -10.30 38.46 9.84
C LYS A 16 -9.07 38.31 10.73
N CYS A 17 -8.18 39.30 10.73
CA CYS A 17 -6.94 39.28 11.51
C CYS A 17 -6.63 40.67 12.07
N LYS A 18 -5.83 40.72 13.16
CA LYS A 18 -5.28 41.98 13.68
C LYS A 18 -4.26 42.53 12.66
N GLY A 19 -4.52 43.72 12.12
CA GLY A 19 -3.67 44.36 11.11
C GLY A 19 -4.07 44.08 9.65
N CYS A 20 -5.17 43.36 9.42
CA CYS A 20 -5.72 43.14 8.09
C CYS A 20 -6.64 44.28 7.64
N ASN A 21 -6.66 44.56 6.33
CA ASN A 21 -7.63 45.47 5.74
C ASN A 21 -9.06 44.92 5.81
N PHE A 22 -10.02 45.84 5.90
CA PHE A 22 -11.44 45.55 5.67
C PHE A 22 -11.64 45.04 4.24
N TRP A 23 -12.65 44.20 4.04
CA TRP A 23 -12.95 43.56 2.76
C TRP A 23 -14.43 43.78 2.40
N THR A 24 -14.75 43.70 1.12
CA THR A 24 -16.13 43.92 0.62
C THR A 24 -16.85 42.59 0.42
N LEU A 25 -18.15 42.55 0.72
CA LEU A 25 -18.96 41.34 0.59
C LEU A 25 -19.04 40.83 -0.87
N GLY A 26 -18.94 41.73 -1.85
CA GLY A 26 -18.94 41.39 -3.28
C GLY A 26 -17.79 40.45 -3.70
N GLU A 27 -16.64 40.49 -3.02
CA GLU A 27 -15.49 39.60 -3.29
C GLU A 27 -15.85 38.11 -3.14
N SER A 28 -16.82 37.77 -2.29
CA SER A 28 -17.27 36.39 -2.06
C SER A 28 -18.39 35.94 -3.02
N CYS A 29 -18.77 36.75 -4.02
CA CYS A 29 -19.89 36.44 -4.93
C CYS A 29 -19.74 35.11 -5.69
N LEU A 30 -18.54 34.81 -6.22
CA LEU A 30 -18.27 33.56 -6.94
C LEU A 30 -18.47 32.34 -6.04
N ARG A 31 -18.02 32.42 -4.78
CA ARG A 31 -18.18 31.38 -3.77
C ARG A 31 -19.66 31.14 -3.48
N MET A 32 -20.43 32.20 -3.26
CA MET A 32 -21.87 32.14 -3.01
C MET A 32 -22.65 31.56 -4.20
N ARG A 33 -22.24 31.86 -5.44
CA ARG A 33 -22.86 31.30 -6.65
C ARG A 33 -22.63 29.79 -6.76
N MET A 34 -21.41 29.32 -6.48
CA MET A 34 -21.07 27.89 -6.50
C MET A 34 -21.77 27.14 -5.37
N SER A 35 -21.81 27.72 -4.16
CA SER A 35 -22.56 27.17 -3.03
C SER A 35 -24.04 26.97 -3.37
N ARG A 36 -24.69 27.97 -4.00
CA ARG A 36 -26.09 27.85 -4.42
C ARG A 36 -26.35 26.74 -5.45
N MET A 37 -25.35 26.39 -6.28
CA MET A 37 -25.47 25.24 -7.18
C MET A 37 -25.50 23.92 -6.41
N LEU A 38 -24.81 23.84 -5.27
CA LEU A 38 -24.79 22.67 -4.39
C LEU A 38 -26.00 22.64 -3.45
N ASP A 39 -26.36 23.77 -2.83
CA ASP A 39 -27.51 23.90 -1.94
C ASP A 39 -28.77 24.37 -2.69
N HIS A 40 -29.43 23.40 -3.34
CA HIS A 40 -30.73 23.57 -3.97
C HIS A 40 -31.70 22.47 -3.54
N TYR A 41 -33.02 22.71 -3.61
CA TYR A 41 -34.03 21.72 -3.18
C TYR A 41 -33.89 20.34 -3.86
N GLY A 42 -33.29 20.28 -5.05
CA GLY A 42 -32.97 19.03 -5.73
C GLY A 42 -31.99 18.14 -4.96
N THR A 43 -31.03 18.68 -4.20
CA THR A 43 -30.12 17.85 -3.39
C THR A 43 -30.80 17.19 -2.20
N VAL A 44 -31.87 17.80 -1.66
CA VAL A 44 -32.71 17.18 -0.62
C VAL A 44 -33.49 15.99 -1.19
N ILE A 45 -34.08 16.15 -2.38
CA ILE A 45 -34.77 15.03 -3.05
C ILE A 45 -33.76 13.92 -3.41
N PHE A 46 -32.58 14.32 -3.87
CA PHE A 46 -31.49 13.40 -4.20
C PHE A 46 -30.99 12.63 -2.97
N SER A 47 -30.89 13.24 -1.79
CA SER A 47 -30.44 12.54 -0.58
C SER A 47 -31.42 11.43 -0.17
N ILE A 48 -32.73 11.69 -0.25
CA ILE A 48 -33.77 10.68 -0.03
C ILE A 48 -33.62 9.54 -1.06
N PHE A 49 -33.44 9.90 -2.33
CA PHE A 49 -33.22 8.91 -3.39
C PHE A 49 -31.98 8.05 -3.13
N ILE A 50 -30.85 8.63 -2.71
CA ILE A 50 -29.62 7.89 -2.42
C ILE A 50 -29.82 6.92 -1.24
N CYS A 51 -30.53 7.32 -0.18
CA CYS A 51 -30.86 6.41 0.92
C CYS A 51 -31.70 5.20 0.44
N LEU A 52 -32.72 5.45 -0.38
CA LEU A 52 -33.55 4.38 -0.97
C LEU A 52 -32.76 3.50 -1.93
N TRP A 53 -31.94 4.11 -2.78
CA TRP A 53 -31.11 3.39 -3.74
C TRP A 53 -30.09 2.50 -3.03
N CYS A 54 -29.39 3.01 -2.00
CA CYS A 54 -28.42 2.24 -1.22
C CYS A 54 -29.06 1.00 -0.55
N THR A 55 -30.25 1.15 0.03
CA THR A 55 -30.95 0.02 0.68
C THR A 55 -31.40 -1.02 -0.34
N VAL A 56 -32.02 -0.60 -1.45
CA VAL A 56 -32.41 -1.50 -2.55
C VAL A 56 -31.19 -2.20 -3.16
N PHE A 57 -30.11 -1.47 -3.40
CA PHE A 57 -28.86 -2.00 -3.94
C PHE A 57 -28.30 -3.10 -3.03
N MET A 58 -28.22 -2.88 -1.72
CA MET A 58 -27.71 -3.86 -0.77
C MET A 58 -28.56 -5.14 -0.72
N GLU A 59 -29.89 -5.01 -0.72
CA GLU A 59 -30.79 -6.19 -0.73
C GLU A 59 -30.72 -6.96 -2.05
N MET A 60 -30.66 -6.25 -3.18
CA MET A 60 -30.46 -6.87 -4.50
C MET A 60 -29.09 -7.55 -4.59
N TRP A 61 -28.05 -6.96 -4.01
CA TRP A 61 -26.71 -7.54 -3.96
C TRP A 61 -26.67 -8.82 -3.14
N LYS A 62 -27.28 -8.83 -1.94
CA LYS A 62 -27.42 -10.06 -1.13
C LYS A 62 -28.10 -11.16 -1.92
N ARG A 63 -29.22 -10.85 -2.59
CA ARG A 63 -29.94 -11.83 -3.44
C ARG A 63 -29.07 -12.36 -4.56
N GLN A 64 -28.29 -11.48 -5.20
CA GLN A 64 -27.37 -11.87 -6.27
C GLN A 64 -26.23 -12.74 -5.75
N GLN A 65 -25.65 -12.41 -4.58
CA GLN A 65 -24.64 -13.23 -3.90
C GLN A 65 -25.13 -14.65 -3.65
N TYR A 66 -26.36 -14.84 -3.14
CA TYR A 66 -26.95 -16.18 -2.96
C TYR A 66 -27.13 -16.93 -4.28
N ARG A 67 -27.58 -16.25 -5.35
CA ARG A 67 -27.71 -16.87 -6.67
C ARG A 67 -26.37 -17.32 -7.23
N LEU A 68 -25.32 -16.53 -7.06
CA LEU A 68 -23.96 -16.91 -7.48
C LEU A 68 -23.43 -18.07 -6.63
N ALA A 69 -23.62 -18.02 -5.31
CA ALA A 69 -23.18 -19.07 -4.40
C ALA A 69 -23.82 -20.42 -4.75
N TYR A 70 -25.11 -20.42 -5.11
CA TYR A 70 -25.81 -21.62 -5.59
C TYR A 70 -25.31 -22.08 -6.97
N ARG A 71 -25.15 -21.17 -7.94
CA ARG A 71 -24.66 -21.51 -9.29
C ARG A 71 -23.23 -22.05 -9.32
N TRP A 72 -22.39 -21.54 -8.42
CA TRP A 72 -21.00 -21.99 -8.29
C TRP A 72 -20.85 -23.15 -7.30
N ASP A 73 -21.95 -23.62 -6.70
CA ASP A 73 -21.97 -24.72 -5.72
C ASP A 73 -21.00 -24.50 -4.53
N VAL A 74 -20.83 -23.23 -4.13
CA VAL A 74 -19.93 -22.83 -3.03
C VAL A 74 -20.65 -22.58 -1.72
N HIS A 75 -21.95 -22.88 -1.66
CA HIS A 75 -22.74 -22.64 -0.45
C HIS A 75 -22.30 -23.55 0.72
N GLU A 76 -21.92 -24.79 0.43
CA GLU A 76 -21.51 -25.77 1.43
C GLU A 76 -20.00 -25.75 1.75
N LEU A 77 -19.18 -25.10 0.91
CA LEU A 77 -17.73 -24.98 1.10
C LEU A 77 -17.34 -24.21 2.37
N LEU A 78 -18.19 -23.30 2.85
CA LEU A 78 -18.01 -22.61 4.14
C LEU A 78 -18.13 -23.54 5.35
N LYS A 79 -18.74 -24.72 5.17
CA LYS A 79 -18.94 -25.73 6.22
C LYS A 79 -17.79 -26.74 6.28
N PHE A 80 -17.00 -26.88 5.22
CA PHE A 80 -15.78 -27.66 5.23
C PHE A 80 -14.70 -26.88 5.98
N GLU A 81 -14.09 -27.51 6.99
CA GLU A 81 -13.09 -26.91 7.86
C GLU A 81 -11.89 -26.41 7.06
N GLU A 82 -11.80 -25.08 6.91
CA GLU A 82 -10.62 -24.42 6.39
C GLU A 82 -9.41 -24.82 7.26
N PRO A 83 -8.29 -25.28 6.66
CA PRO A 83 -7.15 -25.73 7.44
C PRO A 83 -6.59 -24.58 8.30
N PRO A 84 -6.13 -24.88 9.52
CA PRO A 84 -5.57 -23.86 10.40
C PRO A 84 -4.31 -23.24 9.77
N ARG A 85 -4.13 -21.93 9.97
CA ARG A 85 -2.99 -21.20 9.41
C ARG A 85 -1.66 -21.75 9.93
N PRO A 86 -0.61 -21.91 9.10
CA PRO A 86 0.68 -22.47 9.55
C PRO A 86 1.35 -21.66 10.68
N GLU A 87 1.20 -20.33 10.68
CA GLU A 87 1.69 -19.45 11.75
C GLU A 87 1.01 -19.73 13.10
N PHE A 88 -0.28 -20.07 13.08
CA PHE A 88 -1.04 -20.43 14.27
C PHE A 88 -0.50 -21.73 14.88
N ILE A 89 -0.32 -22.76 14.05
CA ILE A 89 0.15 -24.08 14.49
C ILE A 89 1.58 -23.99 15.06
N THR A 90 2.48 -23.27 14.39
CA THR A 90 3.89 -23.16 14.80
C THR A 90 4.08 -22.37 16.09
N LEU A 91 3.40 -21.22 16.24
CA LEU A 91 3.53 -20.36 17.42
C LEU A 91 2.81 -20.91 18.65
N ILE A 92 1.67 -21.57 18.44
CA ILE A 92 0.84 -22.06 19.54
C ILE A 92 1.24 -23.49 19.89
N GLY A 93 1.50 -24.38 18.93
CA GLY A 93 1.94 -25.74 19.20
C GLY A 93 3.20 -25.81 20.07
N LYS A 94 4.08 -24.79 19.99
CA LYS A 94 5.26 -24.66 20.86
C LYS A 94 4.94 -24.20 22.29
N LYS A 95 3.89 -23.40 22.48
CA LYS A 95 3.59 -22.70 23.74
C LYS A 95 2.41 -23.32 24.52
N TYR A 96 1.46 -23.91 23.82
CA TYR A 96 0.26 -24.57 24.33
C TYR A 96 0.07 -25.87 23.53
N PRO A 97 0.71 -26.98 23.93
CA PRO A 97 0.54 -28.25 23.24
C PRO A 97 -0.93 -28.71 23.33
N PRO A 98 -1.45 -29.41 22.30
CA PRO A 98 -2.80 -29.94 22.33
C PRO A 98 -2.99 -30.85 23.55
N LYS A 99 -4.13 -30.70 24.24
CA LYS A 99 -4.53 -31.66 25.27
C LYS A 99 -4.76 -33.00 24.57
N LYS A 100 -4.16 -34.08 25.09
CA LYS A 100 -4.30 -35.42 24.50
C LYS A 100 -5.79 -35.82 24.49
N GLU A 101 -6.27 -36.25 23.30
CA GLU A 101 -7.57 -36.89 23.00
C GLU A 101 -8.82 -35.97 23.04
N ARG A 102 -9.81 -35.98 22.12
CA ARG A 102 -10.33 -37.00 21.16
C ARG A 102 -11.06 -36.33 19.98
N ILE A 103 -10.87 -36.87 18.77
CA ILE A 103 -11.87 -37.34 17.78
C ILE A 103 -11.05 -38.11 16.70
N PRO A 104 -11.43 -39.33 16.27
CA PRO A 104 -10.62 -40.15 15.36
C PRO A 104 -10.33 -39.54 13.98
N ASN A 105 -11.06 -38.50 13.59
CA ASN A 105 -10.97 -37.84 12.28
C ASN A 105 -10.49 -36.37 12.35
N GLU A 106 -10.14 -35.86 13.54
CA GLU A 106 -9.84 -34.43 13.72
C GLU A 106 -8.38 -34.25 14.18
N SER A 107 -7.63 -33.41 13.47
CA SER A 107 -6.24 -33.10 13.82
C SER A 107 -6.18 -32.44 15.20
N PRO A 108 -5.29 -32.86 16.13
CA PRO A 108 -5.24 -32.34 17.49
C PRO A 108 -4.87 -30.86 17.49
N GLU A 109 -5.81 -30.01 17.90
CA GLU A 109 -5.63 -28.57 17.89
C GLU A 109 -5.19 -28.01 19.25
N PRO A 110 -4.30 -27.00 19.26
CA PRO A 110 -3.87 -26.37 20.49
C PRO A 110 -4.94 -25.40 21.04
N ASP A 111 -5.38 -25.64 22.28
CA ASP A 111 -6.38 -24.83 22.97
C ASP A 111 -5.75 -23.59 23.63
N ILE A 112 -6.21 -22.39 23.27
CA ILE A 112 -5.67 -21.13 23.79
C ILE A 112 -6.48 -20.68 25.00
N PRO A 113 -5.87 -20.46 26.17
CA PRO A 113 -6.60 -20.02 27.36
C PRO A 113 -7.20 -18.62 27.14
N PHE A 114 -8.53 -18.54 27.19
CA PHE A 114 -9.29 -17.31 26.93
C PHE A 114 -8.84 -16.14 27.84
N TRP A 115 -8.87 -16.35 29.15
CA TRP A 115 -8.56 -15.31 30.14
C TRP A 115 -7.08 -14.94 30.22
N LYS A 116 -6.17 -15.90 30.00
CA LYS A 116 -4.73 -15.66 30.13
C LYS A 116 -4.10 -15.06 28.87
N ARG A 117 -4.72 -15.23 27.70
CA ARG A 117 -4.14 -14.78 26.42
C ARG A 117 -5.11 -14.05 25.51
N LYS A 118 -6.28 -14.62 25.20
CA LYS A 118 -7.21 -13.98 24.24
C LYS A 118 -7.71 -12.62 24.75
N MET A 119 -8.22 -12.57 25.98
CA MET A 119 -8.75 -11.35 26.59
C MET A 119 -7.76 -10.18 26.65
N PRO A 120 -6.56 -10.31 27.23
CA PRO A 120 -5.62 -9.18 27.29
C PRO A 120 -5.17 -8.70 25.91
N VAL A 121 -5.05 -9.61 24.93
CA VAL A 121 -4.69 -9.25 23.56
C VAL A 121 -5.81 -8.48 22.85
N TYR A 122 -7.06 -8.92 22.98
CA TYR A 122 -8.19 -8.17 22.41
C TYR A 122 -8.35 -6.79 23.07
N ILE A 123 -8.17 -6.71 24.40
CA ILE A 123 -8.18 -5.42 25.10
C ILE A 123 -7.07 -4.50 24.57
N PHE A 124 -5.84 -5.00 24.44
CA PHE A 124 -4.73 -4.25 23.87
C PHE A 124 -5.02 -3.77 22.44
N SER A 125 -5.58 -4.64 21.59
CA SER A 125 -6.00 -4.32 20.23
C SER A 125 -7.02 -3.19 20.20
N LEU A 126 -8.05 -3.26 21.06
CA LEU A 126 -9.04 -2.20 21.22
C LEU A 126 -8.40 -0.87 21.63
N PHE A 127 -7.50 -0.87 22.63
CA PHE A 127 -6.78 0.33 23.05
C PHE A 127 -5.97 0.95 21.92
N VAL A 128 -5.28 0.15 21.12
CA VAL A 128 -4.51 0.66 19.97
C VAL A 128 -5.43 1.21 18.88
N ILE A 129 -6.59 0.60 18.63
CA ILE A 129 -7.58 1.14 17.68
C ILE A 129 -8.10 2.50 18.16
N PHE A 130 -8.55 2.61 19.42
CA PHE A 130 -8.99 3.89 19.99
C PHE A 130 -7.88 4.94 19.99
N GLY A 131 -6.64 4.55 20.31
CA GLY A 131 -5.46 5.41 20.20
C GLY A 131 -5.21 5.87 18.76
N GLY A 132 -5.40 5.00 17.78
CA GLY A 132 -5.31 5.33 16.35
C GLY A 132 -6.38 6.33 15.91
N VAL A 133 -7.61 6.21 16.41
CA VAL A 133 -8.69 7.18 16.19
C VAL A 133 -8.35 8.53 16.83
N ALA A 134 -7.88 8.54 18.07
CA ALA A 134 -7.47 9.76 18.76
C ALA A 134 -6.30 10.46 18.04
N LEU A 135 -5.32 9.67 17.56
CA LEU A 135 -4.22 10.17 16.74
C LEU A 135 -4.77 10.85 15.47
N CYS A 136 -5.71 10.20 14.76
CA CYS A 136 -6.33 10.77 13.58
C CYS A 136 -6.96 12.15 13.88
N LEU A 137 -7.79 12.22 14.93
CA LEU A 137 -8.44 13.47 15.34
C LEU A 137 -7.41 14.55 15.70
N GLY A 138 -6.37 14.19 16.46
CA GLY A 138 -5.27 15.10 16.80
C GLY A 138 -4.53 15.62 15.57
N CYS A 139 -4.31 14.76 14.58
CA CYS A 139 -3.70 15.16 13.32
C CYS A 139 -4.57 16.10 12.48
N VAL A 140 -5.89 15.86 12.41
CA VAL A 140 -6.82 16.78 11.73
C VAL A 140 -6.80 18.16 12.40
N ILE A 141 -6.84 18.18 13.73
CA ILE A 141 -6.74 19.42 14.51
C ILE A 141 -5.38 20.10 14.25
N GLY A 142 -4.28 19.35 14.22
CA GLY A 142 -2.94 19.87 13.94
C GLY A 142 -2.81 20.47 12.53
N ILE A 143 -3.33 19.79 11.51
CA ILE A 143 -3.41 20.29 10.13
C ILE A 143 -4.22 21.59 10.08
N MET A 144 -5.31 21.68 10.85
CA MET A 144 -6.13 22.89 10.91
C MET A 144 -5.35 24.07 11.51
N PHE A 145 -4.67 23.87 12.65
CA PHE A 145 -3.80 24.89 13.23
C PHE A 145 -2.71 25.33 12.25
N PHE A 146 -2.11 24.39 11.52
CA PHE A 146 -1.13 24.69 10.48
C PHE A 146 -1.73 25.59 9.38
N LYS A 147 -2.92 25.27 8.87
CA LYS A 147 -3.62 26.09 7.85
C LYS A 147 -3.86 27.52 8.35
N ILE A 148 -4.33 27.66 9.58
CA ILE A 148 -4.62 28.96 10.21
C ILE A 148 -3.33 29.77 10.38
N HIS A 149 -2.25 29.13 10.84
CA HIS A 149 -0.96 29.78 11.04
C HIS A 149 -0.36 30.29 9.73
N PHE A 150 -0.38 29.48 8.67
CA PHE A 150 0.12 29.89 7.36
C PHE A 150 -0.74 31.00 6.73
N ALA A 151 -2.08 30.92 6.87
CA ALA A 151 -2.97 31.98 6.41
C ALA A 151 -2.67 33.32 7.13
N TYR A 152 -2.37 33.28 8.43
CA TYR A 152 -1.95 34.46 9.18
C TYR A 152 -0.63 35.05 8.64
N ILE A 153 0.40 34.22 8.42
CA ILE A 153 1.71 34.68 7.91
C ILE A 153 1.57 35.34 6.54
N PHE A 154 0.87 34.70 5.60
CA PHE A 154 0.71 35.23 4.25
C PHE A 154 -0.11 36.52 4.20
N ARG A 155 -1.03 36.72 5.16
CA ARG A 155 -1.83 37.95 5.21
C ARG A 155 -1.11 39.09 5.92
N SER A 156 -0.21 38.76 6.86
CA SER A 156 0.63 39.71 7.57
C SER A 156 1.90 40.11 6.79
N SER A 157 2.19 39.50 5.63
CA SER A 157 3.36 39.85 4.84
C SER A 157 3.20 41.23 4.19
N ASN A 158 4.28 42.01 4.16
CA ASN A 158 4.31 43.35 3.58
C ASN A 158 4.21 43.38 2.04
N ASP A 159 4.35 42.23 1.38
CA ASP A 159 4.26 42.12 -0.08
C ASP A 159 2.80 42.16 -0.56
N ALA A 160 2.46 43.14 -1.39
CA ALA A 160 1.10 43.36 -1.89
C ALA A 160 0.54 42.12 -2.65
N LEU A 161 1.40 41.39 -3.38
CA LEU A 161 1.00 40.18 -4.10
C LEU A 161 0.71 39.00 -3.16
N LEU A 162 1.51 38.81 -2.11
CA LEU A 162 1.25 37.75 -1.11
C LEU A 162 0.02 38.07 -0.28
N SER A 163 -0.23 39.34 0.05
CA SER A 163 -1.43 39.73 0.80
C SER A 163 -2.71 39.50 -0.03
N GLN A 164 -2.67 39.77 -1.34
CA GLN A 164 -3.82 39.61 -2.24
C GLN A 164 -4.14 38.13 -2.54
N TYR A 165 -3.12 37.29 -2.80
CA TYR A 165 -3.31 35.87 -3.11
C TYR A 165 -3.10 34.92 -1.92
N GLY A 166 -2.78 35.46 -0.74
CA GLY A 166 -2.34 34.69 0.43
C GLY A 166 -3.34 33.64 0.90
N ASN A 167 -4.64 33.94 0.86
CA ASN A 167 -5.68 32.98 1.25
C ASN A 167 -5.76 31.79 0.29
N LEU A 168 -5.63 32.04 -1.01
CA LEU A 168 -5.68 31.00 -2.04
C LEU A 168 -4.43 30.12 -1.96
N ILE A 169 -3.25 30.74 -1.81
CA ILE A 169 -1.97 30.02 -1.66
C ILE A 169 -1.95 29.21 -0.35
N ALA A 170 -2.35 29.80 0.77
CA ALA A 170 -2.42 29.11 2.06
C ALA A 170 -3.40 27.93 2.03
N SER A 171 -4.56 28.11 1.39
CA SER A 171 -5.54 27.03 1.24
C SER A 171 -4.99 25.89 0.37
N LEU A 172 -4.42 26.20 -0.80
CA LEU A 172 -3.81 25.21 -1.69
C LEU A 172 -2.67 24.45 -1.00
N LEU A 173 -1.72 25.17 -0.39
CA LEU A 173 -0.61 24.54 0.33
C LEU A 173 -1.11 23.67 1.49
N GLY A 174 -2.10 24.16 2.23
CA GLY A 174 -2.76 23.44 3.30
C GLY A 174 -3.41 22.13 2.82
N THR A 175 -4.10 22.16 1.68
CA THR A 175 -4.70 20.94 1.09
C THR A 175 -3.64 19.94 0.65
N LEU A 176 -2.55 20.38 0.02
CA LEU A 176 -1.46 19.49 -0.40
C LEU A 176 -0.80 18.79 0.78
N ILE A 177 -0.49 19.53 1.84
CA ILE A 177 0.11 18.97 3.06
C ILE A 177 -0.85 18.00 3.74
N SER A 178 -2.15 18.33 3.78
CA SER A 178 -3.19 17.44 4.30
C SER A 178 -3.21 16.11 3.55
N ILE A 179 -3.13 16.14 2.21
CA ILE A 179 -3.11 14.93 1.38
C ILE A 179 -1.89 14.07 1.72
N VAL A 180 -0.69 14.66 1.79
CA VAL A 180 0.54 13.93 2.15
C VAL A 180 0.39 13.27 3.52
N PHE A 181 -0.10 14.01 4.50
CA PHE A 181 -0.29 13.51 5.86
C PHE A 181 -1.30 12.35 5.91
N LEU A 182 -2.44 12.46 5.21
CA LEU A 182 -3.45 11.41 5.12
C LEU A 182 -2.89 10.13 4.47
N GLN A 183 -2.00 10.24 3.48
CA GLN A 183 -1.34 9.09 2.87
C GLN A 183 -0.36 8.40 3.84
N ILE A 184 0.42 9.18 4.58
CA ILE A 184 1.33 8.64 5.61
C ILE A 184 0.54 7.88 6.69
N LEU A 185 -0.55 8.47 7.19
CA LEU A 185 -1.43 7.79 8.15
C LEU A 185 -2.05 6.52 7.57
N SER A 186 -2.42 6.51 6.28
CA SER A 186 -2.97 5.32 5.62
C SER A 186 -1.98 4.14 5.62
N ILE A 187 -0.70 4.41 5.33
CA ILE A 187 0.38 3.41 5.39
C ILE A 187 0.59 2.93 6.83
N LEU A 188 0.63 3.85 7.79
CA LEU A 188 0.77 3.54 9.21
C LEU A 188 -0.38 2.64 9.71
N TYR A 189 -1.63 2.97 9.41
CA TYR A 189 -2.79 2.18 9.84
C TYR A 189 -2.84 0.81 9.21
N ARG A 190 -2.37 0.64 7.96
CA ARG A 190 -2.17 -0.68 7.37
C ARG A 190 -1.16 -1.51 8.17
N GLY A 191 -0.02 -0.90 8.52
CA GLY A 191 1.00 -1.55 9.35
C GLY A 191 0.47 -1.95 10.72
N ILE A 192 -0.22 -1.03 11.41
CA ILE A 192 -0.83 -1.28 12.72
C ILE A 192 -1.87 -2.40 12.64
N SER A 193 -2.74 -2.39 11.63
CA SER A 193 -3.80 -3.40 11.49
C SER A 193 -3.23 -4.81 11.26
N ILE A 194 -2.17 -4.93 10.45
CA ILE A 194 -1.46 -6.21 10.26
C ILE A 194 -0.80 -6.65 11.56
N PHE A 195 -0.11 -5.74 12.26
CA PHE A 195 0.54 -6.05 13.53
C PHE A 195 -0.44 -6.54 14.60
N LEU A 196 -1.56 -5.82 14.80
CA LEU A 196 -2.62 -6.21 15.74
C LEU A 196 -3.21 -7.58 15.40
N THR A 197 -3.53 -7.81 14.12
CA THR A 197 -4.18 -9.05 13.69
C THR A 197 -3.23 -10.25 13.80
N ASN A 198 -1.92 -10.05 13.57
CA ASN A 198 -0.90 -11.07 13.82
C ASN A 198 -0.75 -11.39 15.32
N LEU A 199 -0.95 -10.40 16.19
CA LEU A 199 -0.87 -10.57 17.65
C LEU A 199 -2.07 -11.36 18.19
N GLU A 200 -3.26 -11.14 17.62
CA GLU A 200 -4.51 -11.83 17.96
C GLU A 200 -4.54 -13.32 17.61
N LEU A 201 -3.71 -13.78 16.67
CA LEU A 201 -3.53 -15.19 16.29
C LEU A 201 -4.87 -15.92 16.02
N HIS A 202 -5.54 -15.52 14.94
CA HIS A 202 -6.73 -16.21 14.42
C HIS A 202 -6.41 -17.62 13.92
N ARG A 203 -7.36 -18.55 14.05
CA ARG A 203 -7.20 -19.96 13.66
C ARG A 203 -7.19 -20.11 12.13
N THR A 204 -8.19 -19.54 11.47
CA THR A 204 -8.41 -19.68 10.02
C THR A 204 -8.00 -18.42 9.27
N GLN A 205 -7.73 -18.57 7.97
CA GLN A 205 -7.39 -17.44 7.11
C GLN A 205 -8.61 -16.51 6.92
N THR A 206 -9.82 -17.08 6.79
CA THR A 206 -11.06 -16.30 6.69
C THR A 206 -11.28 -15.40 7.92
N GLU A 207 -11.09 -15.92 9.14
CA GLU A 207 -11.21 -15.12 10.37
C GLU A 207 -10.13 -14.02 10.43
N TYR A 208 -8.90 -14.36 10.06
CA TYR A 208 -7.80 -13.39 10.01
C TYR A 208 -8.12 -12.24 9.05
N ASP A 209 -8.55 -12.54 7.83
CA ASP A 209 -8.83 -11.55 6.80
C ASP A 209 -10.07 -10.70 7.15
N ALA A 210 -11.11 -11.30 7.73
CA ALA A 210 -12.29 -10.58 8.22
C ALA A 210 -11.92 -9.61 9.35
N ALA A 211 -11.13 -10.07 10.33
CA ALA A 211 -10.69 -9.25 11.45
C ALA A 211 -9.73 -8.14 11.02
N LEU A 212 -8.81 -8.43 10.08
CA LEU A 212 -7.91 -7.43 9.49
C LEU A 212 -8.71 -6.36 8.74
N THR A 213 -9.67 -6.78 7.91
CA THR A 213 -10.52 -5.89 7.12
C THR A 213 -11.34 -4.98 8.03
N LEU A 214 -11.93 -5.52 9.10
CA LEU A 214 -12.70 -4.73 10.07
C LEU A 214 -11.82 -3.63 10.72
N LYS A 215 -10.66 -3.99 11.28
CA LYS A 215 -9.76 -3.03 11.94
C LYS A 215 -9.24 -1.97 10.97
N LEU A 216 -8.79 -2.40 9.80
CA LEU A 216 -8.27 -1.50 8.77
C LEU A 216 -9.35 -0.54 8.30
N SER A 217 -10.56 -1.03 8.05
CA SER A 217 -11.69 -0.20 7.60
C SER A 217 -12.10 0.82 8.67
N MET A 218 -12.11 0.46 9.96
CA MET A 218 -12.40 1.40 11.04
C MET A 218 -11.38 2.55 11.11
N LEU A 219 -10.08 2.22 11.11
CA LEU A 219 -9.01 3.23 11.16
C LEU A 219 -9.00 4.11 9.90
N GLN A 220 -9.19 3.51 8.72
CA GLN A 220 -9.27 4.26 7.47
C GLN A 220 -10.53 5.12 7.39
N PHE A 221 -11.66 4.66 7.89
CA PHE A 221 -12.90 5.44 7.96
C PHE A 221 -12.67 6.73 8.75
N CYS A 222 -12.07 6.62 9.94
CA CYS A 222 -11.68 7.80 10.71
C CYS A 222 -10.70 8.68 9.93
N ASN A 223 -9.67 8.11 9.30
CA ASN A 223 -8.69 8.89 8.51
C ASN A 223 -9.33 9.72 7.40
N TYR A 224 -10.19 9.11 6.59
CA TYR A 224 -10.76 9.79 5.41
C TYR A 224 -11.93 10.71 5.75
N TYR A 225 -12.77 10.33 6.71
CA TYR A 225 -13.99 11.09 7.02
C TYR A 225 -13.84 12.08 8.17
N SER A 226 -12.83 11.95 9.05
CA SER A 226 -12.62 12.89 10.18
C SER A 226 -12.50 14.35 9.75
N VAL A 227 -11.80 14.61 8.64
CA VAL A 227 -11.67 15.96 8.07
C VAL A 227 -13.03 16.51 7.62
N VAL A 228 -13.88 15.67 7.04
CA VAL A 228 -15.26 16.03 6.64
C VAL A 228 -16.11 16.34 7.86
N PHE A 229 -16.09 15.44 8.84
CA PHE A 229 -16.84 15.61 10.09
C PHE A 229 -16.42 16.88 10.81
N TYR A 230 -15.11 17.14 10.89
CA TYR A 230 -14.59 18.37 11.48
C TYR A 230 -15.10 19.61 10.75
N ALA A 231 -14.97 19.66 9.42
CA ALA A 231 -15.37 20.82 8.66
C ALA A 231 -16.89 21.06 8.66
N ALA A 232 -17.69 20.00 8.65
CA ALA A 232 -19.15 20.10 8.69
C ALA A 232 -19.69 20.52 10.07
N PHE A 233 -19.16 19.93 11.16
CA PHE A 233 -19.76 20.06 12.49
C PHE A 233 -19.00 20.97 13.45
N VAL A 234 -17.69 21.15 13.28
CA VAL A 234 -16.84 21.91 14.22
C VAL A 234 -16.47 23.29 13.67
N GLN A 235 -16.17 23.38 12.38
CA GLN A 235 -15.65 24.62 11.78
C GLN A 235 -16.69 25.75 11.70
N GLY A 236 -17.95 25.46 11.34
CA GLY A 236 -19.00 26.47 11.21
C GLY A 236 -19.57 26.98 12.54
N PRO A 237 -20.11 26.10 13.41
CA PRO A 237 -20.81 26.50 14.64
C PRO A 237 -19.92 27.19 15.68
N THR A 238 -18.61 27.00 15.58
CA THR A 238 -17.66 27.58 16.55
C THR A 238 -17.10 28.93 16.08
N ALA A 239 -17.61 29.55 15.00
CA ALA A 239 -17.13 30.86 14.56
C ALA A 239 -17.32 31.94 15.66
N ALA A 240 -16.23 32.60 16.07
CA ALA A 240 -16.25 33.61 17.13
C ALA A 240 -16.92 34.91 16.64
N VAL A 241 -17.81 35.46 17.48
CA VAL A 241 -18.41 36.77 17.27
C VAL A 241 -17.39 37.87 17.64
N PRO A 242 -17.18 38.90 16.80
CA PRO A 242 -16.28 39.99 17.13
C PRO A 242 -16.74 40.72 18.40
N GLY A 243 -15.86 40.83 19.41
CA GLY A 243 -16.10 41.60 20.65
C GLY A 243 -16.26 40.77 21.94
N ASP A 244 -16.22 39.44 21.86
CA ASP A 244 -16.38 38.57 23.04
C ASP A 244 -15.02 38.36 23.79
N PRO A 245 -14.89 38.74 25.07
CA PRO A 245 -13.63 38.69 25.81
C PRO A 245 -13.12 37.27 26.14
N GLY A 246 -13.91 36.22 25.90
CA GLY A 246 -13.57 34.84 26.27
C GLY A 246 -12.92 33.97 25.19
N ASN A 247 -12.77 34.43 23.94
CA ASN A 247 -12.52 33.50 22.83
C ASN A 247 -11.06 33.45 22.34
N LEU A 248 -10.57 32.23 22.13
CA LEU A 248 -9.29 31.97 21.44
C LEU A 248 -9.29 32.65 20.08
N THR A 249 -8.28 33.49 19.83
CA THR A 249 -8.02 34.23 18.57
C THR A 249 -7.90 33.35 17.33
N ILE A 250 -7.93 32.03 17.47
CA ILE A 250 -7.72 31.03 16.43
C ILE A 250 -8.97 30.87 15.55
N GLN A 251 -10.14 31.30 16.02
CA GLN A 251 -11.44 31.07 15.36
C GLN A 251 -11.80 32.01 14.21
N GLN A 252 -11.20 33.20 14.12
CA GLN A 252 -11.55 34.20 13.11
C GLN A 252 -11.07 33.85 11.69
N TYR A 253 -10.29 32.78 11.53
CA TYR A 253 -9.64 32.39 10.28
C TYR A 253 -10.39 31.30 9.50
N GLY A 254 -11.51 30.80 10.02
CA GLY A 254 -12.10 29.53 9.58
C GLY A 254 -12.91 29.59 8.28
N CYS A 255 -13.76 30.60 8.08
CA CYS A 255 -14.67 30.62 6.92
C CYS A 255 -14.96 32.03 6.43
N ASP A 256 -14.96 32.20 5.11
CA ASP A 256 -15.35 33.45 4.45
C ASP A 256 -16.87 33.52 4.28
N ALA A 257 -17.48 34.65 4.63
CA ALA A 257 -18.91 34.94 4.49
C ALA A 257 -19.89 33.88 5.06
N GLY A 258 -19.46 33.10 6.06
CA GLY A 258 -20.31 32.11 6.74
C GLY A 258 -20.46 30.76 6.03
N ASP A 259 -19.80 30.55 4.89
CA ASP A 259 -19.91 29.29 4.14
C ASP A 259 -18.55 28.58 3.95
N CYS A 260 -18.40 27.49 4.71
CA CYS A 260 -17.23 26.60 4.70
C CYS A 260 -17.38 25.44 3.69
N LEU A 261 -18.59 25.21 3.17
CA LEU A 261 -18.92 24.07 2.32
C LEU A 261 -18.11 24.10 1.02
N PHE A 262 -17.88 25.30 0.48
CA PHE A 262 -17.06 25.51 -0.70
C PHE A 262 -15.59 25.13 -0.53
N GLU A 263 -15.00 25.26 0.66
CA GLU A 263 -13.62 24.83 0.90
C GLU A 263 -13.53 23.32 1.09
N LEU A 264 -14.60 22.69 1.57
CA LEU A 264 -14.65 21.27 1.88
C LEU A 264 -14.89 20.40 0.64
N PHE A 265 -15.75 20.84 -0.28
CA PHE A 265 -16.14 20.06 -1.46
C PHE A 265 -14.95 19.70 -2.39
N PRO A 266 -14.08 20.66 -2.79
CA PRO A 266 -12.89 20.33 -3.58
C PRO A 266 -11.93 19.42 -2.83
N GLN A 267 -11.80 19.60 -1.51
CA GLN A 267 -10.93 18.76 -0.69
C GLN A 267 -11.40 17.29 -0.69
N MET A 268 -12.71 17.07 -0.60
CA MET A 268 -13.28 15.72 -0.72
C MET A 268 -13.16 15.14 -2.12
N ALA A 269 -13.44 15.93 -3.15
CA ALA A 269 -13.26 15.50 -4.53
C ALA A 269 -11.80 15.11 -4.79
N VAL A 270 -10.84 15.92 -4.35
CA VAL A 270 -9.41 15.63 -4.50
C VAL A 270 -9.02 14.37 -3.74
N ILE A 271 -9.44 14.18 -2.48
CA ILE A 271 -9.09 12.96 -1.72
C ILE A 271 -9.66 11.70 -2.38
N LEU A 272 -10.91 11.73 -2.85
CA LEU A 272 -11.56 10.59 -3.50
C LEU A 272 -10.93 10.28 -4.87
N VAL A 273 -10.69 11.30 -5.69
CA VAL A 273 -10.07 11.15 -7.02
C VAL A 273 -8.62 10.70 -6.89
N VAL A 274 -7.83 11.33 -6.00
CA VAL A 274 -6.43 10.96 -5.78
C VAL A 274 -6.32 9.53 -5.29
N LYS A 275 -7.19 9.07 -4.38
CA LYS A 275 -7.17 7.67 -3.92
C LYS A 275 -7.52 6.69 -5.03
N GLN A 276 -8.56 6.98 -5.82
CA GLN A 276 -8.97 6.12 -6.93
C GLN A 276 -7.87 6.00 -7.99
N ILE A 277 -7.26 7.13 -8.36
CA ILE A 277 -6.20 7.19 -9.35
C ILE A 277 -4.91 6.56 -8.81
N SER A 278 -4.52 6.84 -7.56
CA SER A 278 -3.28 6.29 -6.99
C SER A 278 -3.36 4.78 -6.82
N GLY A 279 -4.50 4.24 -6.38
CA GLY A 279 -4.72 2.80 -6.30
C GLY A 279 -4.63 2.13 -7.67
N SER A 280 -5.33 2.67 -8.66
CA SER A 280 -5.32 2.15 -10.03
C SER A 280 -3.94 2.22 -10.69
N LEU A 281 -3.22 3.34 -10.50
CA LEU A 281 -1.85 3.49 -11.02
C LEU A 281 -0.87 2.52 -10.35
N VAL A 282 -0.94 2.35 -9.03
CA VAL A 282 -0.06 1.42 -8.32
C VAL A 282 -0.34 -0.01 -8.78
N GLU A 283 -1.58 -0.45 -8.85
CA GLU A 283 -1.92 -1.80 -9.33
C GLU A 283 -1.49 -2.06 -10.78
N ALA A 284 -1.55 -1.05 -11.65
CA ALA A 284 -1.11 -1.18 -13.03
C ALA A 284 0.42 -1.16 -13.18
N ILE A 285 1.11 -0.24 -12.50
CA ILE A 285 2.55 0.03 -12.70
C ILE A 285 3.41 -0.96 -11.92
N LEU A 286 3.04 -1.29 -10.68
CA LEU A 286 3.84 -2.10 -9.76
C LEU A 286 4.17 -3.51 -10.32
N PRO A 287 3.23 -4.30 -10.91
CA PRO A 287 3.59 -5.57 -11.52
C PRO A 287 4.50 -5.41 -12.76
N PHE A 288 4.33 -4.33 -13.53
CA PHE A 288 5.17 -4.04 -14.69
C PHE A 288 6.60 -3.68 -14.28
N VAL A 289 6.76 -2.84 -13.26
CA VAL A 289 8.06 -2.47 -12.69
C VAL A 289 8.76 -3.70 -12.11
N PHE A 290 8.08 -4.54 -11.34
CA PHE A 290 8.67 -5.78 -10.83
C PHE A 290 9.06 -6.74 -11.95
N SER A 291 8.25 -6.86 -13.01
CA SER A 291 8.58 -7.65 -14.19
C SER A 291 9.87 -7.15 -14.87
N ILE A 292 10.01 -5.84 -15.07
CA ILE A 292 11.21 -5.24 -15.65
C ILE A 292 12.42 -5.41 -14.73
N MET A 293 12.28 -5.13 -13.44
CA MET A 293 13.35 -5.29 -12.46
C MET A 293 13.84 -6.74 -12.40
N ASN A 294 12.92 -7.70 -12.41
CA ASN A 294 13.26 -9.13 -12.43
C ASN A 294 13.97 -9.51 -13.72
N ARG A 295 13.56 -8.98 -14.89
CA ARG A 295 14.27 -9.19 -16.15
C ARG A 295 15.68 -8.60 -16.13
N ILE A 296 15.85 -7.36 -15.68
CA ILE A 296 17.17 -6.71 -15.62
C ILE A 296 18.09 -7.43 -14.63
N SER A 297 17.59 -7.76 -13.44
CA SER A 297 18.33 -8.54 -12.44
C SER A 297 18.74 -9.91 -12.99
N PHE A 298 17.88 -10.54 -13.79
CA PHE A 298 18.17 -11.81 -14.44
C PHE A 298 19.28 -11.69 -15.49
N PHE A 299 19.20 -10.70 -16.39
CA PHE A 299 20.25 -10.43 -17.40
C PHE A 299 21.61 -10.15 -16.75
N ASN A 300 21.63 -9.31 -15.72
CA ASN A 300 22.86 -9.01 -14.97
C ASN A 300 23.42 -10.26 -14.26
N SER A 301 22.57 -11.17 -13.77
CA SER A 301 23.02 -12.41 -13.13
C SER A 301 23.62 -13.39 -14.16
N GLY A 302 23.01 -13.50 -15.34
CA GLY A 302 23.51 -14.31 -16.46
C GLY A 302 24.89 -13.87 -16.93
N GLU A 303 25.08 -12.57 -17.17
CA GLU A 303 26.36 -12.01 -17.63
C GLU A 303 27.49 -12.22 -16.59
N ASN A 304 27.17 -12.09 -15.30
CA ASN A 304 28.12 -12.34 -14.22
C ASN A 304 28.54 -13.81 -14.13
N ILE A 305 27.64 -14.75 -14.38
CA ILE A 305 27.95 -16.19 -14.41
C ILE A 305 28.83 -16.51 -15.62
N GLU A 306 28.53 -15.93 -16.78
CA GLU A 306 29.30 -16.11 -18.01
C GLU A 306 30.73 -15.57 -17.87
N ARG A 307 30.91 -14.36 -17.34
CA ARG A 307 32.24 -13.79 -17.04
C ARG A 307 33.06 -14.67 -16.10
N ARG A 308 32.44 -15.19 -15.03
CA ARG A 308 33.11 -16.10 -14.08
C ARG A 308 33.49 -17.43 -14.71
N ALA A 309 32.69 -17.94 -15.65
CA ALA A 309 33.00 -19.16 -16.39
C ALA A 309 34.20 -18.93 -17.33
N ILE A 310 34.19 -17.83 -18.09
CA ILE A 310 35.28 -17.44 -19.00
C ILE A 310 36.59 -17.24 -18.22
N GLU A 311 36.57 -16.56 -17.08
CA GLU A 311 37.76 -16.37 -16.24
C GLU A 311 38.34 -17.69 -15.73
N LYS A 312 37.49 -18.64 -15.32
CA LYS A 312 37.93 -19.96 -14.87
C LYS A 312 38.58 -20.74 -16.00
N GLU A 313 38.02 -20.66 -17.21
CA GLU A 313 38.57 -21.31 -18.39
C GLU A 313 39.89 -20.69 -18.84
N LEU A 314 40.01 -19.36 -18.85
CA LEU A 314 41.28 -18.67 -19.12
C LEU A 314 42.38 -19.04 -18.10
N LYS A 315 42.01 -19.21 -16.82
CA LYS A 315 42.95 -19.66 -15.77
C LYS A 315 43.44 -21.09 -15.99
N LYS A 316 42.57 -21.99 -16.49
CA LYS A 316 42.97 -23.36 -16.84
C LYS A 316 43.91 -23.40 -18.03
N GLU A 317 43.62 -22.66 -19.10
CA GLU A 317 44.50 -22.60 -20.28
C GLU A 317 45.90 -22.08 -19.93
N ARG A 318 45.98 -21.06 -19.07
CA ARG A 318 47.27 -20.56 -18.58
C ARG A 318 48.05 -21.61 -17.79
N LYS A 319 47.38 -22.52 -17.08
CA LYS A 319 48.04 -23.63 -16.36
C LYS A 319 48.49 -24.72 -17.31
N LEU A 320 47.66 -25.09 -18.28
CA LEU A 320 47.97 -26.11 -19.29
C LEU A 320 49.18 -25.70 -20.12
N ARG A 321 49.22 -24.47 -20.64
CA ARG A 321 50.38 -23.93 -21.37
C ARG A 321 51.66 -23.89 -20.55
N LYS A 322 51.56 -23.72 -19.23
CA LYS A 322 52.71 -23.80 -18.32
C LYS A 322 53.18 -25.25 -18.14
N GLN A 323 52.27 -26.22 -18.12
CA GLN A 323 52.62 -27.64 -18.08
C GLN A 323 53.23 -28.10 -19.40
N GLU A 324 52.66 -27.71 -20.54
CA GLU A 324 53.21 -28.02 -21.88
C GLU A 324 54.64 -27.50 -22.04
N LYS A 325 54.92 -26.27 -21.62
CA LYS A 325 56.29 -25.71 -21.65
C LYS A 325 57.26 -26.52 -20.79
N LYS A 326 56.84 -26.93 -19.59
CA LYS A 326 57.65 -27.79 -18.70
C LYS A 326 57.88 -29.18 -19.29
N LEU A 327 56.86 -29.75 -19.95
CA LEU A 327 56.96 -31.06 -20.59
C LEU A 327 57.90 -30.99 -21.81
N ALA A 328 57.80 -29.93 -22.61
CA ALA A 328 58.66 -29.68 -23.77
C ALA A 328 60.13 -29.43 -23.38
N GLU A 329 60.40 -28.85 -22.22
CA GLU A 329 61.75 -28.73 -21.65
C GLU A 329 62.30 -30.09 -21.16
N GLN A 330 61.44 -31.03 -20.77
CA GLN A 330 61.83 -32.37 -20.32
C GLN A 330 61.92 -33.41 -21.45
N SER A 331 61.17 -33.24 -22.54
CA SER A 331 61.21 -34.11 -23.71
C SER A 331 62.00 -33.47 -24.86
N GLY A 332 63.24 -33.89 -25.09
CA GLY A 332 63.83 -33.79 -26.44
C GLY A 332 62.97 -34.63 -27.39
N ALA A 333 62.07 -33.99 -28.13
CA ALA A 333 60.87 -34.64 -28.65
C ALA A 333 61.11 -35.57 -29.86
N THR A 334 60.78 -36.86 -29.68
CA THR A 334 60.44 -37.81 -30.76
C THR A 334 58.94 -37.73 -31.09
N ALA A 335 58.59 -38.00 -32.35
CA ALA A 335 57.25 -37.78 -32.93
C ALA A 335 56.09 -38.49 -32.20
N ALA A 336 56.34 -39.63 -31.54
CA ALA A 336 55.32 -40.41 -30.84
C ALA A 336 54.72 -39.70 -29.61
N ALA A 337 55.47 -38.81 -28.96
CA ALA A 337 54.96 -38.06 -27.79
C ALA A 337 53.99 -36.94 -28.19
N LYS A 338 54.06 -36.44 -29.43
CA LYS A 338 53.17 -35.39 -29.95
C LYS A 338 51.76 -35.92 -30.23
N ASP A 339 51.64 -37.14 -30.75
CA ASP A 339 50.35 -37.75 -31.07
C ASP A 339 49.55 -38.09 -29.80
N GLN A 340 50.23 -38.59 -28.77
CA GLN A 340 49.60 -38.90 -27.47
C GLN A 340 49.08 -37.64 -26.74
N ILE A 341 49.77 -36.51 -26.90
CA ILE A 341 49.32 -35.21 -26.38
C ILE A 341 48.12 -34.69 -27.20
N GLY A 342 48.10 -34.93 -28.52
CA GLY A 342 46.98 -34.57 -29.40
C GLY A 342 45.66 -35.25 -29.00
N GLU A 343 45.67 -36.56 -28.76
CA GLU A 343 44.47 -37.30 -28.32
C GLU A 343 43.95 -36.84 -26.95
N LEU A 344 44.86 -36.56 -26.00
CA LEU A 344 44.50 -36.04 -24.68
C LEU A 344 43.89 -34.62 -24.75
N VAL A 345 44.37 -33.77 -25.66
CA VAL A 345 43.82 -32.43 -25.91
C VAL A 345 42.43 -32.51 -26.54
N GLU A 346 42.20 -33.46 -27.43
CA GLU A 346 40.91 -33.66 -28.09
C GLU A 346 39.84 -34.21 -27.14
N GLN A 347 40.20 -35.16 -26.27
CA GLN A 347 39.33 -35.59 -25.17
C GLN A 347 38.99 -34.43 -24.23
N HIS A 348 39.96 -33.59 -23.87
CA HIS A 348 39.72 -32.44 -23.00
C HIS A 348 38.78 -31.40 -23.65
N ASN A 349 38.91 -31.17 -24.96
CA ASN A 349 38.03 -30.26 -25.71
C ASN A 349 36.58 -30.76 -25.81
N ASN A 350 36.37 -32.06 -25.99
CA ASN A 350 35.03 -32.65 -26.01
C ASN A 350 34.36 -32.57 -24.63
N GLU A 351 35.10 -32.82 -23.56
CA GLU A 351 34.60 -32.67 -22.19
C GLU A 351 34.29 -31.20 -21.84
N ARG A 352 35.09 -30.26 -22.37
CA ARG A 352 34.88 -28.81 -22.25
C ARG A 352 33.59 -28.38 -22.92
N ARG A 353 33.32 -28.87 -24.14
CA ARG A 353 32.09 -28.58 -24.91
C ARG A 353 30.85 -29.06 -24.17
N TRP A 354 30.88 -30.28 -23.62
CA TRP A 354 29.78 -30.83 -22.84
C TRP A 354 29.46 -30.00 -21.59
N ARG A 355 30.48 -29.57 -20.84
CA ARG A 355 30.29 -28.80 -19.60
C ARG A 355 29.71 -27.40 -19.83
N THR A 356 30.07 -26.72 -20.92
CA THR A 356 29.46 -25.43 -21.30
C THR A 356 28.01 -25.60 -21.74
N THR A 357 27.69 -26.64 -22.51
CA THR A 357 26.31 -26.93 -22.91
C THR A 357 25.43 -27.29 -21.70
N LEU A 358 25.96 -28.06 -20.74
CA LEU A 358 25.26 -28.39 -19.49
C LEU A 358 25.03 -27.16 -18.60
N ALA A 359 26.00 -26.24 -18.54
CA ALA A 359 25.86 -24.98 -17.80
C ALA A 359 24.79 -24.07 -18.42
N MET A 360 24.74 -23.97 -19.76
CA MET A 360 23.68 -23.25 -20.48
C MET A 360 22.30 -23.89 -20.27
N CYS A 361 22.21 -25.23 -20.28
CA CYS A 361 20.95 -25.93 -19.95
C CYS A 361 20.50 -25.68 -18.50
N LYS A 362 21.41 -25.69 -17.52
CA LYS A 362 21.08 -25.40 -16.11
C LYS A 362 20.66 -23.95 -15.89
N ALA A 363 21.28 -23.00 -16.59
CA ALA A 363 20.87 -21.60 -16.58
C ALA A 363 19.46 -21.42 -17.17
N ASN A 364 19.14 -22.14 -18.25
CA ASN A 364 17.79 -22.17 -18.82
C ASN A 364 16.76 -22.91 -17.93
N LEU A 365 17.19 -23.85 -17.08
CA LEU A 365 16.31 -24.52 -16.09
C LEU A 365 15.85 -23.58 -14.98
N ALA A 366 16.70 -22.65 -14.58
CA ALA A 366 16.41 -21.65 -13.54
C ALA A 366 15.38 -20.59 -14.00
N LEU A 367 14.96 -20.63 -15.27
CA LEU A 367 13.89 -19.79 -15.84
C LEU A 367 12.47 -20.30 -15.51
N TYR A 368 12.32 -21.52 -14.99
CA TYR A 368 11.02 -22.10 -14.66
C TYR A 368 10.67 -21.93 -13.17
N THR A 369 9.38 -21.72 -12.87
CA THR A 369 8.87 -21.63 -11.49
C THR A 369 9.24 -22.88 -10.68
N PRO A 370 9.41 -22.77 -9.35
CA PRO A 370 9.95 -23.84 -8.50
C PRO A 370 9.19 -25.17 -8.60
N LYS A 371 7.93 -25.13 -9.02
CA LYS A 371 7.06 -26.30 -9.22
C LYS A 371 7.49 -27.19 -10.41
N TYR A 372 8.08 -26.62 -11.46
CA TYR A 372 8.56 -27.36 -12.64
C TYR A 372 10.04 -27.77 -12.53
N GLN A 373 10.79 -27.12 -11.64
CA GLN A 373 12.22 -27.33 -11.47
C GLN A 373 12.54 -28.74 -10.95
N ALA A 374 11.70 -29.30 -10.07
CA ALA A 374 11.85 -30.66 -9.55
C ALA A 374 11.70 -31.74 -10.63
N PHE A 375 10.71 -31.61 -11.50
CA PHE A 375 10.38 -32.60 -12.54
C PHE A 375 11.46 -32.68 -13.64
N ILE A 376 12.04 -31.54 -14.02
CA ILE A 376 13.07 -31.50 -15.07
C ILE A 376 14.44 -31.97 -14.53
N GLN A 377 14.70 -31.78 -13.23
CA GLN A 377 15.90 -32.27 -12.58
C GLN A 377 15.95 -33.80 -12.54
N GLU A 378 14.79 -34.46 -12.41
CA GLU A 378 14.62 -35.91 -12.52
C GLU A 378 14.90 -36.41 -13.95
N TYR A 379 14.45 -35.67 -14.97
CA TYR A 379 14.69 -35.98 -16.39
C TYR A 379 16.17 -35.83 -16.82
N LEU A 380 16.88 -34.86 -16.24
CA LEU A 380 18.31 -34.64 -16.48
C LEU A 380 19.20 -35.70 -15.83
N GLU A 381 18.83 -36.21 -14.67
CA GLU A 381 19.50 -37.35 -14.03
C GLU A 381 19.27 -38.65 -14.81
N MET A 382 18.06 -38.87 -15.35
CA MET A 382 17.77 -39.97 -16.29
C MET A 382 18.59 -39.87 -17.59
N SER A 383 18.77 -38.67 -18.14
CA SER A 383 19.60 -38.43 -19.33
C SER A 383 21.09 -38.75 -19.10
N LYS A 384 21.65 -38.44 -17.92
CA LYS A 384 23.00 -38.86 -17.53
C LYS A 384 23.13 -40.38 -17.44
N PHE A 385 22.09 -41.06 -16.97
CA PHE A 385 22.10 -42.52 -16.85
C PHE A 385 22.15 -43.19 -18.23
N ILE A 386 21.45 -42.62 -19.22
CA ILE A 386 21.42 -43.12 -20.61
C ILE A 386 22.76 -42.86 -21.34
N SER A 387 23.45 -41.74 -21.07
CA SER A 387 24.75 -41.46 -21.70
C SER A 387 25.91 -42.30 -21.15
N HIS A 388 25.73 -42.95 -20.00
CA HIS A 388 26.74 -43.84 -19.41
C HIS A 388 26.65 -45.29 -19.93
N PHE A 389 25.59 -45.60 -20.68
CA PHE A 389 25.29 -46.92 -21.26
C PHE A 389 25.60 -47.03 -22.77
N LYS A 390 26.13 -45.97 -23.38
CA LYS A 390 26.62 -45.91 -24.76
C LYS A 390 28.11 -45.59 -24.73
#